data_AF-I7A334-F1
#
_entry.id   AF-I7A334-F1
#
_cell.length_a   1.000
_cell.length_b   1.000
_cell.length_c   1.000
_cell.angle_alpha   90.00
_cell.angle_beta   90.00
_cell.angle_gamma   90.00
#
_symmetry.space_group_name_H-M   'P 1'
#
loop_
_entity.id
_entity.type
_entity.pdbx_description
1 polymer ?
#
loop_
_entity_poly.entity_id
_entity_poly.type
_entity_poly.pdbx_seq_one_letter_code
_entity_poly.pdbx_strand_id
1 'polypeptide(L)' 'MKLDWSDFTGKVLNITMNENYGVVYGKENSDHPAFYEIVFKTGKLVGAYDDGLLLEAKREDKTFNIFVPFSSIKCVEIF' A
#
# COMPACT_ATOMS: atom_id res chain seq x y z
N MET A 1 -10.35 12.25 -14.50
CA MET A 1 -10.06 11.10 -15.36
C MET A 1 -9.91 9.90 -14.44
N LYS A 2 -10.77 8.89 -14.51
CA LYS A 2 -10.67 7.68 -13.67
C LYS A 2 -9.76 6.71 -14.44
N LEU A 3 -8.60 6.37 -13.87
CA LEU A 3 -7.70 5.38 -14.45
C LEU A 3 -8.43 4.02 -14.44
N ASP A 4 -8.46 3.31 -15.56
CA ASP A 4 -8.92 1.91 -15.57
C ASP A 4 -7.76 1.02 -15.14
N TRP A 5 -7.85 0.48 -13.94
CA TRP A 5 -6.80 -0.38 -13.37
C TRP A 5 -6.73 -1.75 -14.04
N SER A 6 -7.80 -2.17 -14.73
CA SER A 6 -7.87 -3.44 -15.44
C SER A 6 -6.82 -3.53 -16.54
N ASP A 7 -6.51 -2.39 -17.18
CA ASP A 7 -5.50 -2.27 -18.24
C ASP A 7 -4.08 -2.61 -17.77
N PHE A 8 -3.83 -2.53 -16.47
CA PHE A 8 -2.53 -2.81 -15.86
C PHE A 8 -2.47 -4.18 -15.20
N THR A 9 -3.50 -5.03 -15.39
CA THR A 9 -3.50 -6.39 -14.83
C THR A 9 -2.30 -7.17 -15.35
N GLY A 10 -1.57 -7.78 -14.44
CA GLY A 10 -0.34 -8.51 -14.71
C GLY A 10 0.94 -7.69 -14.66
N LYS A 11 0.86 -6.35 -14.54
CA LYS A 11 2.01 -5.46 -14.33
C LYS A 11 2.48 -5.47 -12.89
N VAL A 12 3.74 -5.12 -12.67
CA VAL A 12 4.28 -4.97 -11.31
C VAL A 12 3.98 -3.56 -10.83
N LEU A 13 3.38 -3.47 -9.64
CA LEU A 13 3.08 -2.20 -9.00
C LEU A 13 3.98 -2.01 -7.79
N ASN A 14 4.52 -0.79 -7.65
CA ASN A 14 5.04 -0.28 -6.39
C ASN A 14 4.04 0.74 -5.86
N ILE A 15 3.50 0.47 -4.68
CA ILE A 15 2.51 1.31 -4.02
C ILE A 15 3.15 1.94 -2.79
N THR A 16 3.21 3.27 -2.79
CA THR A 16 3.49 4.04 -1.59
C THR A 16 2.16 4.31 -0.89
N MET A 17 2.06 3.88 0.36
CA MET A 17 0.84 4.08 1.14
C MET A 17 0.85 5.46 1.80
N ASN A 18 -0.36 5.97 2.08
CA ASN A 18 -0.55 7.10 2.98
C ASN A 18 0.06 6.72 4.35
N GLU A 19 0.75 7.67 4.97
CA GLU A 19 1.40 7.49 6.28
C GLU A 19 0.38 6.92 7.27
N ASN A 20 0.60 5.69 7.73
CA ASN A 20 -0.22 5.14 8.81
C ASN A 20 0.29 5.75 10.12
N TYR A 21 -0.57 6.49 10.81
CA TYR A 21 -0.32 7.06 12.13
C TYR A 21 0.10 5.95 13.12
N GLY A 22 1.37 5.97 13.52
CA GLY A 22 1.91 5.17 14.61
C GLY A 22 1.86 5.94 15.94
N VAL A 23 0.70 5.88 16.60
CA VAL A 23 0.41 6.23 18.00
C VAL A 23 0.75 7.65 18.49
N VAL A 24 -0.31 8.45 18.72
CA VAL A 24 -0.23 9.65 19.56
C VAL A 24 -0.34 9.22 21.03
N TYR A 25 0.79 8.98 21.70
CA TYR A 25 0.81 9.11 23.16
C TYR A 25 1.09 10.56 23.48
N GLY A 26 0.03 11.31 23.73
CA GLY A 26 0.16 12.64 24.30
C GLY A 26 -0.78 12.80 25.47
N LYS A 27 -0.24 12.78 26.69
CA LYS A 27 -0.41 13.93 27.58
C LYS A 27 0.59 13.93 28.75
N GLU A 28 1.34 15.03 28.76
CA GLU A 28 2.16 15.62 29.84
C GLU A 28 3.45 14.87 30.23
N ASN A 29 4.59 15.46 29.82
CA ASN A 29 5.99 15.10 30.13
C ASN A 29 6.59 13.83 29.47
N SER A 30 6.58 13.69 28.14
CA SER A 30 7.10 12.46 27.52
C SER A 30 8.16 12.67 26.42
N ASP A 31 9.36 12.16 26.67
CA ASP A 31 10.56 12.00 25.83
C ASP A 31 10.38 11.12 24.57
N HIS A 32 9.22 11.13 23.92
CA HIS A 32 8.91 10.20 22.81
C HIS A 32 8.47 10.94 21.53
N PRO A 33 9.26 10.91 20.44
CA PRO A 33 8.91 11.55 19.18
C PRO A 33 7.82 10.76 18.44
N ALA A 34 6.99 11.48 17.65
CA ALA A 34 6.06 10.88 16.71
C ALA A 34 6.83 10.15 15.60
N PHE A 35 6.59 8.85 15.43
CA PHE A 35 7.19 8.06 14.36
C PHE A 35 6.25 8.03 13.15
N TYR A 36 6.72 8.54 12.01
CA TYR A 36 6.07 8.41 10.71
C TYR A 36 6.73 7.25 9.96
N GLU A 37 6.00 6.16 9.73
CA GLU A 37 6.49 5.04 8.93
C GLU A 37 5.91 5.11 7.51
N ILE A 38 6.78 5.18 6.51
CA ILE A 38 6.38 5.09 5.10
C ILE A 38 6.28 3.60 4.74
N VAL A 39 5.08 3.14 4.42
CA VAL A 39 4.83 1.75 4.05
C VAL A 39 4.82 1.61 2.53
N PHE A 40 5.65 0.69 2.03
CA PHE A 40 5.68 0.29 0.63
C PHE A 40 5.09 -1.10 0.44
N LYS A 41 4.27 -1.27 -0.60
CA LYS A 41 3.79 -2.58 -1.07
C LYS A 41 4.19 -2.78 -2.52
N THR A 42 4.81 -3.91 -2.81
CA THR A 42 5.24 -4.28 -4.15
C THR A 42 4.67 -5.64 -4.50
N GLY A 43 4.13 -5.77 -5.71
CA GLY A 43 3.61 -7.04 -6.22
C GLY A 43 3.00 -6.89 -7.61
N LYS A 44 2.68 -8.02 -8.22
CA LYS A 44 1.98 -8.09 -9.52
C LYS A 44 0.51 -7.77 -9.31
N LEU A 45 -0.07 -6.84 -10.06
CA LEU A 45 -1.51 -6.59 -10.04
C LEU A 45 -2.22 -7.82 -10.60
N VAL A 46 -3.06 -8.47 -9.78
CA VAL A 46 -3.83 -9.64 -10.19
C VAL A 46 -5.33 -9.40 -10.19
N GLY A 47 -5.78 -8.29 -9.60
CA GLY A 47 -7.17 -7.87 -9.66
C GLY A 47 -7.35 -6.40 -9.29
N ALA A 48 -8.29 -5.75 -9.98
CA ALA A 48 -8.77 -4.41 -9.64
C ALA A 48 -10.24 -4.52 -9.25
N TYR A 49 -10.58 -3.92 -8.12
CA TYR A 49 -11.92 -3.93 -7.54
C TYR A 49 -12.38 -2.49 -7.33
N ASP A 50 -13.66 -2.30 -7.00
CA ASP A 50 -14.22 -0.96 -6.81
C ASP A 50 -13.58 -0.20 -5.63
N ASP A 51 -13.06 -0.93 -4.64
CA ASP A 51 -12.53 -0.41 -3.38
C ASP A 51 -11.00 -0.50 -3.26
N GLY A 52 -10.32 -1.20 -4.17
CA GLY A 52 -8.87 -1.32 -4.11
C GLY A 52 -8.24 -2.24 -5.14
N LEU A 53 -6.95 -2.51 -4.92
CA LEU A 53 -6.09 -3.32 -5.79
C LEU A 53 -5.64 -4.59 -5.05
N LEU A 54 -5.64 -5.71 -5.75
CA LEU A 54 -5.08 -6.97 -5.25
C LEU A 54 -3.73 -7.23 -5.93
N LEU A 55 -2.69 -7.29 -5.12
CA LEU A 55 -1.34 -7.64 -5.54
C LEU A 55 -1.00 -9.07 -5.14
N GLU A 56 -0.29 -9.76 -6.01
CA GLU A 56 0.38 -11.02 -5.71
C GLU A 56 1.89 -10.75 -5.55
N ALA A 57 2.47 -11.16 -4.43
CA ALA A 57 3.90 -11.03 -4.17
C ALA A 57 4.48 -12.36 -3.70
N LYS A 58 5.70 -12.68 -4.13
CA LYS A 58 6.42 -13.88 -3.70
C LYS A 58 7.49 -13.49 -2.68
N ARG A 59 7.47 -14.09 -1.49
CA ARG A 59 8.49 -13.93 -0.45
C ARG A 59 8.83 -15.30 0.13
N GLU A 60 10.12 -15.66 0.20
CA GLU A 60 10.58 -16.93 0.76
C GLU A 60 9.82 -18.15 0.22
N ASP A 61 9.65 -18.19 -1.11
CA ASP A 61 8.87 -19.19 -1.85
C ASP A 61 7.37 -19.30 -1.55
N LYS A 62 6.83 -18.41 -0.71
CA LYS A 62 5.39 -18.30 -0.44
C LYS A 62 4.79 -17.17 -1.26
N THR A 63 3.60 -17.44 -1.80
CA THR A 63 2.77 -16.43 -2.45
C THR A 63 1.90 -15.74 -1.41
N PHE A 64 1.93 -14.41 -1.43
CA PHE A 64 1.11 -13.55 -0.58
C PHE A 64 0.19 -12.72 -1.45
N ASN A 65 -1.08 -12.71 -1.09
CA ASN A 65 -2.06 -11.81 -1.66
C ASN A 65 -2.20 -10.59 -0.76
N ILE A 66 -2.03 -9.40 -1.34
CA ILE A 66 -2.03 -8.13 -0.63
C ILE A 66 -3.15 -7.28 -1.22
N PHE A 67 -4.21 -7.07 -0.45
CA PHE A 67 -5.25 -6.12 -0.82
C PHE A 67 -4.89 -4.72 -0.33
N VAL A 68 -4.95 -3.74 -1.24
CA VAL A 68 -4.60 -2.34 -0.96
C VAL A 68 -5.82 -1.45 -1.26
N PRO A 69 -6.50 -0.91 -0.24
CA PRO A 69 -7.62 0.01 -0.43
C PRO A 69 -7.18 1.30 -1.13
N PHE A 70 -7.97 1.83 -2.06
CA PHE A 70 -7.63 3.08 -2.76
C PHE A 70 -7.43 4.27 -1.82
N SER A 71 -8.18 4.33 -0.72
CA SER A 71 -8.06 5.37 0.32
C SER A 71 -6.69 5.38 1.01
N SER A 72 -5.97 4.26 0.97
CA SER A 72 -4.66 4.10 1.60
C SER A 72 -3.49 4.36 0.65
N ILE A 73 -3.75 4.61 -0.63
CA ILE A 73 -2.71 4.79 -1.65
C ILE A 73 -2.33 6.27 -1.72
N LYS A 74 -1.03 6.56 -1.56
CA LYS A 74 -0.45 7.88 -1.79
C LYS A 74 0.02 8.02 -3.24
N CYS A 75 0.70 7.00 -3.75
CA CYS A 75 1.26 6.97 -5.10
C CYS A 75 1.39 5.52 -5.59
N VAL A 76 1.29 5.32 -6.91
CA VAL A 76 1.54 4.03 -7.58
C VAL A 76 2.49 4.24 -8.75
N GLU A 77 3.55 3.44 -8.79
CA GLU A 77 4.44 3.30 -9.95
C GLU A 77 4.15 1.96 -10.64
N ILE A 78 4.05 1.98 -11.97
CA ILE A 78 3.67 0.82 -12.80
C ILE A 78 4.86 0.43 -13.69
N PHE A 79 5.26 -0.84 -13.66
CA PHE A 79 6.35 -1.42 -14.46
C PHE A 79 5.83 -2.53 -15.40
#